data_AF-A0A8S8YQQ7-F1
#
_entry.id   AF-A0A8S8YQQ7-F1
#
_cell.length_a   1.000
_cell.length_b   1.000
_cell.length_c   1.000
_cell.angle_alpha   90.00
_cell.angle_beta   90.00
_cell.angle_gamma   90.00
#
_symmetry.space_group_name_H-M   'P 1'
#
loop_
_entity.id
_entity.type
_entity.pdbx_description
1 polymer ?
#
loop_
_entity_poly.entity_id
_entity_poly.type
_entity_poly.pdbx_seq_one_letter_code
_entity_poly.pdbx_strand_id
1 'polypeptide(L)'
;MNLGGEVGHVYMDMPPNSSNLVASQVNVTDELVEKIVKNAAQLGCPVLVHAEDYESCGCGIKKAKEKNQDGLSAWSSSRSPEFEAKAIKTVCKFGREYDCVIYFVHIGSEEALLQIQEEKKLGTKFL
;
A
#
# COMPACT_ATOMS: atom_id res chain seq x y z
N MET A 1 1.64 1.51 -1.10
CA MET A 1 0.71 2.16 -0.18
C MET A 1 0.13 3.29 -1.01
N ASN A 2 -1.19 3.33 -1.26
CA ASN A 2 -1.76 4.57 -1.80
C ASN A 2 -1.47 5.62 -0.72
N LEU A 3 -0.99 6.81 -1.07
CA LEU A 3 -0.67 7.84 -0.10
C LEU A 3 -1.27 9.10 -0.71
N GLY A 4 -2.54 9.32 -0.43
CA GLY A 4 -3.31 10.49 -0.83
C GLY A 4 -3.91 11.20 0.40
N GLY A 5 -4.95 12.00 0.20
CA GLY A 5 -5.79 12.54 1.28
C GLY A 5 -5.06 13.41 2.32
N GLU A 6 -5.52 13.36 3.58
CA GLU A 6 -4.98 14.17 4.70
C GLU A 6 -3.52 13.84 5.05
N VAL A 7 -3.05 12.62 4.73
CA VAL A 7 -1.65 12.26 4.93
C VAL A 7 -0.82 12.97 3.88
N GLY A 8 -1.10 12.76 2.58
CA GLY A 8 -0.69 13.62 1.44
C GLY A 8 0.79 13.99 1.32
N HIS A 9 1.65 13.54 2.24
CA HIS A 9 3.07 13.82 2.31
C HIS A 9 3.82 12.58 2.81
N VAL A 10 5.05 12.46 2.36
CA VAL A 10 6.04 11.51 2.86
C VAL A 10 7.32 12.24 3.19
N TYR A 11 8.07 11.74 4.16
CA TYR A 11 9.45 12.15 4.33
C TYR A 11 10.30 11.44 3.28
N MET A 12 10.99 12.23 2.47
CA MET A 12 11.88 11.77 1.42
C MET A 12 13.20 11.28 2.01
N ASP A 13 14.00 10.61 1.19
CA ASP A 13 15.35 10.19 1.55
C ASP A 13 16.15 11.36 2.10
N MET A 14 16.82 11.12 3.24
CA MET A 14 17.72 12.11 3.81
C MET A 14 18.97 12.19 2.95
N PRO A 15 19.36 13.39 2.47
CA PRO A 15 20.61 13.54 1.75
C PRO A 15 21.78 13.14 2.65
N PRO A 16 22.88 12.61 2.07
CA PRO A 16 24.06 12.26 2.84
C PRO A 16 24.53 13.44 3.69
N ASN A 17 24.85 13.17 4.95
CA ASN A 17 25.28 14.18 5.94
C ASN A 17 24.21 15.23 6.33
N SER A 18 22.93 14.97 6.05
CA SER A 18 21.80 15.78 6.53
C SER A 18 20.97 15.02 7.56
N SER A 19 20.57 15.69 8.62
CA SER A 19 19.56 15.21 9.58
C SER A 19 18.18 15.85 9.37
N ASN A 20 18.01 16.62 8.29
CA ASN A 20 16.76 17.31 8.02
C ASN A 20 15.74 16.36 7.41
N LEU A 21 14.55 16.34 8.00
CA LEU A 21 13.38 15.68 7.43
C LEU A 21 12.81 16.56 6.32
N VAL A 22 12.88 16.08 5.07
CA VAL A 22 12.30 16.77 3.92
C VAL A 22 10.98 16.11 3.57
N ALA A 23 9.87 16.80 3.77
CA ALA A 23 8.56 16.32 3.36
C ALA A 23 8.30 16.66 1.89
N SER A 24 7.79 15.71 1.11
CA SER A 24 7.22 15.96 -0.21
C SER A 24 5.76 15.58 -0.22
N GLN A 25 4.94 16.35 -0.93
CA GLN A 25 3.58 15.91 -1.20
C GLN A 25 3.59 14.74 -2.17
N VAL A 26 2.78 13.74 -1.86
CA VAL A 26 2.51 12.60 -2.73
C VAL A 26 1.02 12.39 -2.76
N ASN A 27 0.52 12.09 -3.96
CA ASN A 27 -0.86 11.71 -4.16
C ASN A 27 -0.89 10.47 -5.03
N VAL A 28 -0.70 9.32 -4.39
CA VAL A 28 -0.86 8.03 -5.05
C VAL A 28 -2.35 7.71 -4.99
N THR A 29 -2.99 7.76 -6.16
CA THR A 29 -4.40 7.42 -6.36
C THR A 29 -4.54 6.11 -7.11
N ASP A 30 -5.73 5.51 -7.08
CA ASP A 30 -6.00 4.28 -7.84
C ASP A 30 -5.75 4.46 -9.34
N GLU A 31 -6.06 5.62 -9.92
CA GLU A 31 -5.78 5.91 -11.33
C GLU A 31 -4.27 5.99 -11.63
N LEU A 32 -3.47 6.49 -10.68
CA LEU A 32 -2.02 6.49 -10.83
C LEU A 32 -1.46 5.07 -10.75
N VAL A 33 -1.94 4.28 -9.79
CA VAL A 33 -1.56 2.87 -9.65
C VAL A 33 -1.91 2.08 -10.90
N GLU A 34 -3.12 2.27 -11.43
CA GLU A 34 -3.57 1.64 -12.67
C GLU A 34 -2.64 1.98 -13.85
N LYS A 35 -2.29 3.26 -14.02
CA LYS A 35 -1.35 3.70 -15.07
C LYS A 35 0.04 3.08 -14.90
N ILE A 36 0.54 2.97 -13.67
CA ILE A 36 1.83 2.33 -13.37
C ILE A 36 1.78 0.85 -13.76
N VAL A 37 0.74 0.12 -13.34
CA VAL A 37 0.56 -1.30 -13.64
C VAL A 37 0.47 -1.53 -15.15
N LYS A 38 -0.32 -0.71 -15.85
CA LYS A 38 -0.43 -0.76 -17.31
C LYS A 38 0.91 -0.53 -18.01
N ASN A 39 1.67 0.48 -17.59
CA ASN A 39 2.98 0.77 -18.18
C ASN A 39 4.00 -0.33 -17.89
N ALA A 40 4.01 -0.87 -16.66
CA ALA A 40 4.91 -1.96 -16.28
C ALA A 40 4.62 -3.23 -17.09
N ALA A 41 3.34 -3.56 -17.32
CA ALA A 41 2.94 -4.67 -18.18
C ALA A 41 3.46 -4.51 -19.62
N GLN A 42 3.34 -3.31 -20.19
CA GLN A 42 3.87 -3.01 -21.53
C GLN A 42 5.39 -3.17 -21.63
N LEU A 43 6.10 -2.90 -20.55
CA LEU A 43 7.56 -3.04 -20.46
C LEU A 43 8.00 -4.45 -20.05
N GLY A 44 7.06 -5.34 -19.70
CA GLY A 44 7.36 -6.68 -19.18
C GLY A 44 8.01 -6.66 -17.79
N CYS A 45 7.80 -5.61 -17.01
CA CYS A 45 8.38 -5.45 -15.67
C CYS A 45 7.38 -5.84 -14.57
N PRO A 46 7.83 -6.49 -13.49
CA PRO A 46 6.99 -6.70 -12.31
C PRO A 46 6.77 -5.40 -11.55
N VAL A 47 5.63 -5.29 -10.87
CA VAL A 47 5.32 -4.16 -9.97
C VAL A 47 5.44 -4.61 -8.52
N LEU A 48 6.32 -3.96 -7.77
CA LEU A 48 6.53 -4.20 -6.35
C LEU A 48 5.61 -3.28 -5.55
N VAL A 49 4.83 -3.87 -4.64
CA VAL A 49 3.75 -3.16 -3.95
C VAL A 49 3.80 -3.41 -2.45
N HIS A 50 3.89 -2.31 -1.71
CA HIS A 50 3.45 -2.25 -0.31
C HIS A 50 1.93 -2.11 -0.30
N ALA A 51 1.17 -3.14 0.03
CA ALA A 51 -0.29 -3.11 -0.11
C ALA A 51 -1.00 -2.86 1.23
N GLU A 52 -1.26 -1.60 1.58
CA GLU A 52 -2.12 -1.24 2.72
C GLU A 52 -3.00 -0.03 2.37
N ASP A 53 -4.25 -0.04 2.82
CA ASP A 53 -5.21 1.07 2.67
C ASP A 53 -4.92 2.21 3.64
N TYR A 54 -4.25 3.24 3.14
CA TYR A 54 -3.75 4.35 3.96
C TYR A 54 -4.86 5.20 4.58
N GLU A 55 -6.02 5.36 3.94
CA GLU A 55 -7.10 6.20 4.47
C GLU A 55 -7.64 5.58 5.75
N SER A 56 -7.84 4.27 5.72
CA SER A 56 -8.27 3.49 6.86
C SER A 56 -7.22 3.51 7.98
N CYS A 57 -5.94 3.33 7.64
CA CYS A 57 -4.84 3.43 8.62
C CYS A 57 -4.74 4.83 9.25
N GLY A 58 -4.81 5.89 8.44
CA GLY A 58 -4.71 7.28 8.90
C GLY A 58 -5.88 7.66 9.81
N CYS A 59 -7.10 7.25 9.46
CA CYS A 59 -8.30 7.42 10.28
C CYS A 59 -8.18 6.67 11.63
N GLY A 60 -7.65 5.44 11.61
CA GLY A 60 -7.37 4.66 12.82
C GLY A 60 -6.41 5.38 13.77
N ILE A 61 -5.29 5.89 13.23
CA ILE A 61 -4.27 6.61 14.01
C ILE A 61 -4.85 7.90 14.59
N LYS A 62 -5.63 8.66 13.81
CA LYS A 62 -6.28 9.91 14.27
C LYS A 62 -7.22 9.62 15.45
N LYS A 63 -8.07 8.60 15.33
CA LYS A 63 -8.98 8.16 16.41
C LYS A 63 -8.23 7.65 17.64
N ALA A 64 -7.12 6.93 17.47
CA ALA A 64 -6.30 6.48 18.58
C ALA A 64 -5.70 7.67 19.34
N LYS A 65 -5.16 8.67 18.62
CA LYS A 65 -4.67 9.93 19.21
C LYS A 65 -5.76 10.69 19.96
N GLU A 66 -6.97 10.79 19.39
CA GLU A 66 -8.13 11.41 20.07
C GLU A 66 -8.50 10.71 21.39
N LYS A 67 -8.19 9.41 21.52
CA LYS A 67 -8.40 8.61 22.73
C LYS A 67 -7.19 8.59 23.68
N ASN A 68 -6.16 9.41 23.44
CA ASN A 68 -4.87 9.38 24.14
C ASN A 68 -4.20 8.00 24.13
N GLN A 69 -4.46 7.20 23.08
CA GLN A 69 -3.77 5.95 22.84
C GLN A 69 -2.59 6.25 21.90
N ASP A 70 -1.38 6.15 22.42
CA ASP A 70 -0.14 6.44 21.68
C ASP A 70 0.85 5.27 21.79
N GLY A 71 1.92 5.31 21.00
CA GLY A 71 2.97 4.30 20.96
C GLY A 71 2.70 3.16 19.98
N LEU A 72 3.59 2.17 20.02
CA LEU A 72 3.64 1.09 19.02
C LEU A 72 2.38 0.22 18.99
N SER A 73 1.72 0.01 20.14
CA SER A 73 0.49 -0.76 20.23
C SER A 73 -0.68 -0.07 19.54
N ALA A 74 -0.86 1.24 19.76
CA ALA A 74 -1.87 2.05 19.09
C ALA A 74 -1.63 2.12 17.58
N TRP A 75 -0.35 2.24 17.18
CA TRP A 75 0.06 2.19 15.77
C TRP A 75 -0.31 0.85 15.12
N SER A 76 0.02 -0.27 15.77
CA SER A 76 -0.28 -1.61 15.24
C SER A 76 -1.80 -1.86 15.14
N SER A 77 -2.55 -1.49 16.18
CA SER A 77 -4.01 -1.67 16.21
C SER A 77 -4.76 -0.78 15.20
N SER A 78 -4.13 0.30 14.74
CA SER A 78 -4.71 1.19 13.73
C SER A 78 -4.57 0.65 12.30
N ARG A 79 -3.84 -0.45 12.10
CA ARG A 79 -3.51 -1.05 10.81
C ARG A 79 -4.07 -2.47 10.75
N SER A 80 -5.39 -2.57 10.68
CA SER A 80 -6.08 -3.86 10.64
C SER A 80 -5.60 -4.70 9.44
N PRO A 81 -5.42 -6.03 9.58
CA PRO A 81 -5.18 -6.95 8.46
C PRO A 81 -6.12 -6.78 7.26
N GLU A 82 -7.37 -6.39 7.52
CA GLU A 82 -8.37 -6.12 6.48
C GLU A 82 -7.95 -5.00 5.52
N PHE A 83 -7.17 -4.03 5.99
CA PHE A 83 -6.67 -2.90 5.19
C PHE A 83 -5.58 -3.35 4.21
N GLU A 84 -4.79 -4.35 4.61
CA GLU A 84 -3.81 -5.00 3.74
C GLU A 84 -4.52 -5.80 2.64
N ALA A 85 -5.48 -6.66 3.03
CA ALA A 85 -6.27 -7.47 2.10
C ALA A 85 -7.06 -6.62 1.09
N LYS A 86 -7.66 -5.50 1.52
CA LYS A 86 -8.35 -4.56 0.62
C LYS A 86 -7.41 -4.00 -0.44
N ALA A 87 -6.21 -3.56 -0.06
CA ALA A 87 -5.24 -3.00 -0.99
C ALA A 87 -4.70 -4.06 -1.98
N ILE A 88 -4.47 -5.30 -1.51
CA ILE A 88 -4.10 -6.44 -2.35
C ILE A 88 -5.17 -6.66 -3.43
N LYS A 89 -6.44 -6.74 -3.03
CA LYS A 89 -7.56 -6.94 -3.96
C LYS A 89 -7.62 -5.86 -5.04
N THR A 90 -7.45 -4.59 -4.68
CA THR A 90 -7.45 -3.47 -5.63
C THR A 90 -6.32 -3.60 -6.65
N VAL A 91 -5.09 -3.85 -6.21
CA VAL A 91 -3.93 -3.96 -7.09
C VAL A 91 -4.00 -5.20 -7.98
N CYS A 92 -4.48 -6.33 -7.45
CA CYS A 92 -4.66 -7.57 -8.20
C CYS A 92 -5.69 -7.40 -9.34
N LYS A 93 -6.73 -6.57 -9.15
CA LYS A 93 -7.68 -6.23 -10.22
C LYS A 93 -6.94 -5.64 -11.43
N PHE A 94 -6.09 -4.64 -11.20
CA PHE A 94 -5.28 -4.02 -12.26
C PHE A 94 -4.25 -5.00 -12.84
N GLY A 95 -3.63 -5.80 -11.98
CA GLY A 95 -2.68 -6.85 -12.38
C GLY A 95 -3.30 -7.83 -13.38
N ARG A 96 -4.54 -8.27 -13.14
CA ARG A 96 -5.28 -9.12 -14.08
C ARG A 96 -5.69 -8.39 -15.36
N GLU A 97 -6.19 -7.17 -15.23
CA GLU A 97 -6.68 -6.39 -16.38
C GLU A 97 -5.58 -6.14 -17.43
N TYR A 98 -4.34 -5.93 -16.97
CA TYR A 98 -3.20 -5.63 -17.83
C TYR A 98 -2.19 -6.78 -17.97
N ASP A 99 -2.49 -7.96 -17.42
CA ASP A 99 -1.60 -9.12 -17.41
C ASP A 99 -0.21 -8.83 -16.79
N CYS A 100 -0.17 -8.00 -15.75
CA CYS A 100 1.04 -7.61 -15.05
C CYS A 100 1.40 -8.59 -13.92
N VAL A 101 2.70 -8.85 -13.75
CA VAL A 101 3.21 -9.60 -12.59
C VAL A 101 3.31 -8.66 -11.38
N ILE A 102 2.73 -9.06 -10.25
CA ILE A 102 2.74 -8.28 -9.00
C ILE A 102 3.62 -8.98 -7.96
N TYR A 103 4.39 -8.21 -7.20
CA TYR A 103 5.16 -8.69 -6.05
C TYR A 103 4.78 -7.87 -4.81
N PHE A 104 4.36 -8.52 -3.74
CA PHE A 104 4.10 -7.84 -2.47
C PHE A 104 5.33 -7.89 -1.57
N VAL A 105 5.86 -6.72 -1.21
CA VAL A 105 7.20 -6.58 -0.59
C VAL A 105 7.27 -7.13 0.84
N HIS A 106 6.23 -6.90 1.63
CA HIS A 106 6.11 -7.44 2.97
C HIS A 106 4.64 -7.79 3.23
N ILE A 107 4.37 -9.07 3.47
CA ILE A 107 3.06 -9.53 3.89
C ILE A 107 3.06 -9.65 5.40
N GLY A 108 2.16 -8.92 6.04
CA GLY A 108 2.10 -8.77 7.49
C GLY A 108 1.05 -9.64 8.17
N SER A 109 0.10 -10.23 7.42
CA SER A 109 -1.06 -10.90 8.00
C SER A 109 -1.50 -12.18 7.28
N GLU A 110 -2.19 -13.07 8.02
CA GLU A 110 -2.84 -14.25 7.47
C GLU A 110 -3.94 -13.88 6.46
N GLU A 111 -4.73 -12.85 6.77
CA GLU A 111 -5.80 -12.36 5.89
C GLU A 111 -5.25 -11.94 4.50
N ALA A 112 -4.09 -11.29 4.48
CA ALA A 112 -3.41 -10.96 3.24
C ALA A 112 -2.98 -12.21 2.44
N LEU A 113 -2.47 -13.25 3.10
CA LEU A 113 -2.13 -14.52 2.45
C LEU A 113 -3.37 -15.20 1.86
N LEU A 114 -4.49 -15.22 2.60
CA LEU A 114 -5.76 -15.76 2.13
C LEU A 114 -6.27 -14.98 0.91
N GLN A 115 -6.21 -13.64 0.97
CA GLN A 115 -6.58 -12.80 -0.17
C GLN A 115 -5.69 -13.10 -1.39
N ILE A 116 -4.37 -13.22 -1.23
CA ILE A 116 -3.46 -13.56 -2.34
C ILE A 116 -3.82 -14.92 -2.95
N GLN A 117 -4.17 -15.92 -2.13
CA GLN A 117 -4.61 -17.22 -2.62
C GLN A 117 -5.88 -17.12 -3.45
N GLU A 118 -6.86 -16.32 -3.03
CA GLU A 118 -8.07 -16.05 -3.81
C GLU A 118 -7.73 -15.33 -5.13
N GLU A 119 -6.91 -14.29 -5.09
CA GLU A 119 -6.50 -13.55 -6.29
C GLU A 119 -5.69 -14.41 -7.26
N LYS A 120 -4.94 -15.40 -6.76
CA LYS A 120 -4.24 -16.40 -7.58
C LYS A 120 -5.20 -17.33 -8.31
N LYS A 121 -6.28 -17.77 -7.64
CA LYS A 121 -7.35 -18.56 -8.27
C LYS A 121 -8.08 -17.77 -9.37
N LEU A 122 -8.17 -16.45 -9.21
CA LEU A 122 -8.75 -15.55 -10.22
C LEU A 122 -7.81 -15.25 -11.41
N GLY A 123 -6.57 -15.78 -11.41
CA GLY A 123 -5.63 -15.64 -12.52
C GLY A 123 -4.65 -14.49 -12.39
N THR A 124 -4.51 -13.87 -11.21
CA THR A 124 -3.46 -12.87 -10.97
C THR A 124 -2.08 -13.53 -10.99
N LYS A 125 -1.12 -12.89 -11.67
CA LYS A 125 0.27 -13.35 -11.73
C LYS A 125 1.08 -12.74 -10.59
N PHE A 126 1.77 -13.58 -9.84
CA PHE A 126 2.64 -13.18 -8.74
C PHE A 126 4.08 -13.63 -9.01
N LEU A 127 5.04 -12.86 -8.49
CA LEU A 127 6.45 -13.24 -8.39
C LEU A 127 6.73 -13.92 -7.04
#